data_AF-A0AAW4S486-F1
#
_entry.id   AF-A0AAW4S486-F1
#
_cell.length_a   1.000
_cell.length_b   1.000
_cell.length_c   1.000
_cell.angle_alpha   90.00
_cell.angle_beta   90.00
_cell.angle_gamma   90.00
#
_symmetry.space_group_name_H-M   'P 1'
#
loop_
_entity.id
_entity.type
_entity.pdbx_description
1 polymer ?
#
loop_
_entity_poly.entity_id
_entity_poly.type
_entity_poly.pdbx_seq_one_letter_code
_entity_poly.pdbx_strand_id
1 'polypeptide(L)'
;NALGLAGNTGSATAFTAARTSGIGGIAGKTLTFTSFNGGTAVNVTFGDGTNGTVKTLDQLNTKLQANNLSATIDANGLLTITASNDYASSTLGSTAAGGAIGGTLTSALTFSTASTPVQDGVAQTARANLVTQFNNILNQIDTTAQDSSFNGVNLLNGDQLKLVFDETAKSSLNITGVTYNSKGLGLASLTVGVDFIDNAAANRVLTNLNAASSTLRSQASSLGSNLSVVQIRQDFNKNLINVLQTGSSNLTLADTNVEAANSQALSTRQSIAVSALSLANTSQQSVLQLLR
;
A
#
# COMPACT_ATOMS: atom_id res chain seq x y z
N ASN A 1 41.24 -4.96 58.91
CA ASN A 1 39.91 -5.39 58.43
C ASN A 1 40.01 -5.82 56.98
N ALA A 2 39.82 -7.11 56.71
CA ALA A 2 39.67 -7.58 55.33
C ALA A 2 38.23 -7.28 54.85
N LEU A 3 38.07 -6.98 53.56
CA LEU A 3 36.75 -6.88 52.93
C LEU A 3 36.56 -8.15 52.10
N GLY A 4 35.71 -9.06 52.60
CA GLY A 4 35.50 -10.36 52.00
C GLY A 4 34.67 -10.28 50.72
N LEU A 5 35.12 -10.96 49.66
CA LEU A 5 34.31 -11.23 48.48
C LEU A 5 33.64 -12.59 48.66
N ALA A 6 32.32 -12.60 48.82
CA ALA A 6 31.53 -13.82 48.64
C ALA A 6 31.31 -14.03 47.13
N GLY A 7 31.56 -15.26 46.66
CA GLY A 7 31.34 -15.64 45.26
C GLY A 7 29.97 -16.26 44.99
N ASN A 8 29.74 -16.55 43.71
CA ASN A 8 28.89 -17.61 43.17
C ASN A 8 27.50 -17.89 43.79
N THR A 9 26.58 -16.92 43.74
CA THR A 9 25.16 -17.21 43.52
C THR A 9 24.64 -16.46 42.29
N GLY A 10 24.03 -17.17 41.34
CA GLY A 10 23.68 -16.63 40.02
C GLY A 10 22.19 -16.34 39.87
N SER A 11 21.83 -15.06 39.73
CA SER A 11 20.52 -14.56 39.25
C SER A 11 20.62 -13.16 38.61
N ALA A 12 21.81 -12.69 38.23
CA ALA A 12 22.02 -11.34 37.72
C ALA A 12 21.70 -11.21 36.21
N THR A 13 20.97 -10.16 35.83
CA THR A 13 20.55 -9.86 34.45
C THR A 13 21.47 -8.84 33.74
N ALA A 14 22.53 -8.38 34.40
CA ALA A 14 23.45 -7.35 33.91
C ALA A 14 24.86 -7.51 34.52
N PHE A 15 25.88 -6.94 33.88
CA PHE A 15 27.29 -7.22 34.17
C PHE A 15 27.93 -6.18 35.12
N THR A 16 27.87 -6.46 36.42
CA THR A 16 28.11 -5.49 37.51
C THR A 16 29.59 -5.18 37.81
N ALA A 17 30.20 -4.26 37.07
CA ALA A 17 31.51 -3.67 37.39
C ALA A 17 31.39 -2.45 38.35
N ALA A 18 31.71 -2.64 39.63
CA ALA A 18 31.85 -1.54 40.60
C ALA A 18 33.23 -0.86 40.51
N ARG A 19 33.32 0.44 40.83
CA ARG A 19 34.56 1.23 40.77
C ARG A 19 35.00 1.73 42.14
N THR A 20 36.26 1.51 42.51
CA THR A 20 36.95 2.39 43.46
C THR A 20 37.33 3.70 42.75
N SER A 21 37.17 4.83 43.43
CA SER A 21 37.34 6.14 42.80
C SER A 21 38.81 6.47 42.53
N GLY A 22 39.13 6.88 41.31
CA GLY A 22 40.46 7.28 40.87
C GLY A 22 40.42 7.94 39.49
N ILE A 23 41.22 8.98 39.29
CA ILE A 23 41.28 9.71 38.02
C ILE A 23 42.08 8.90 36.99
N GLY A 24 41.56 8.77 35.77
CA GLY A 24 42.34 8.32 34.60
C GLY A 24 42.45 6.81 34.35
N GLY A 25 41.97 5.92 35.23
CA GLY A 25 42.21 4.47 35.14
C GLY A 25 41.75 3.74 33.86
N ILE A 26 40.90 4.36 33.03
CA ILE A 26 40.44 3.84 31.73
C ILE A 26 40.83 4.72 30.52
N ALA A 27 41.59 5.80 30.73
CA ALA A 27 42.02 6.67 29.64
C ALA A 27 42.96 5.91 28.68
N GLY A 28 42.79 6.11 27.38
CA GLY A 28 43.50 5.38 26.33
C GLY A 28 43.09 3.90 26.18
N LYS A 29 42.10 3.41 26.95
CA LYS A 29 41.57 2.05 26.80
C LYS A 29 40.48 2.01 25.73
N THR A 30 40.46 0.93 24.96
CA THR A 30 39.51 0.67 23.88
C THR A 30 38.45 -0.33 24.30
N LEU A 31 37.19 -0.03 24.02
CA LEU A 31 36.06 -0.95 24.09
C LEU A 31 35.59 -1.23 22.68
N THR A 32 35.62 -2.48 22.24
CA THR A 32 35.17 -2.87 20.91
C THR A 32 33.95 -3.77 20.97
N PHE A 33 33.06 -3.64 19.98
CA PHE A 33 31.98 -4.58 19.72
C PHE A 33 32.02 -5.00 18.25
N THR A 34 31.92 -6.31 17.98
CA THR A 34 31.64 -6.78 16.61
C THR A 34 30.23 -6.33 16.16
N SER A 35 29.93 -6.43 14.85
CA SER A 35 28.59 -6.15 14.31
C SER A 35 27.51 -6.84 15.14
N PHE A 36 26.49 -6.09 15.55
CA PHE A 36 25.31 -6.57 16.27
C PHE A 36 24.04 -6.31 15.44
N ASN A 37 23.34 -7.37 15.03
CA ASN A 37 22.18 -7.33 14.15
C ASN A 37 22.38 -6.51 12.86
N GLY A 38 23.54 -6.66 12.21
CA GLY A 38 23.91 -5.91 11.01
C GLY A 38 24.39 -4.47 11.27
N GLY A 39 24.47 -4.05 12.54
CA GLY A 39 25.07 -2.79 12.94
C GLY A 39 26.56 -2.70 12.64
N THR A 40 27.09 -1.48 12.56
CA THR A 40 28.51 -1.23 12.28
C THR A 40 29.35 -1.49 13.52
N ALA A 41 30.31 -2.42 13.42
CA ALA A 41 31.24 -2.75 14.51
C ALA A 41 31.91 -1.50 15.10
N VAL A 42 31.89 -1.36 16.44
CA VAL A 42 32.37 -0.15 17.13
C VAL A 42 33.76 -0.37 17.71
N ASN A 43 34.59 0.67 17.68
CA ASN A 43 35.78 0.80 18.50
C ASN A 43 35.75 2.16 19.22
N VAL A 44 35.62 2.13 20.56
CA VAL A 44 35.46 3.31 21.41
C VAL A 44 36.70 3.47 22.28
N THR A 45 37.46 4.55 22.08
CA THR A 45 38.59 4.91 22.96
C THR A 45 38.12 5.88 24.03
N PHE A 46 38.31 5.54 25.30
CA PHE A 46 37.99 6.44 26.43
C PHE A 46 39.11 7.47 26.62
N GLY A 47 38.77 8.73 26.87
CA GLY A 47 39.73 9.83 26.89
C GLY A 47 39.15 11.15 27.41
N ASP A 48 39.60 12.26 26.85
CA ASP A 48 39.23 13.62 27.26
C ASP A 48 38.03 14.20 26.48
N GLY A 49 37.54 13.48 25.46
CA GLY A 49 36.47 13.91 24.56
C GLY A 49 36.97 14.59 23.28
N THR A 50 38.28 14.75 23.10
CA THR A 50 38.92 15.25 21.88
C THR A 50 39.36 14.12 20.96
N ASN A 51 39.71 14.45 19.71
CA ASN A 51 40.30 13.52 18.72
C ASN A 51 39.54 12.20 18.53
N GLY A 52 38.21 12.23 18.70
CA GLY A 52 37.33 11.06 18.55
C GLY A 52 37.23 10.16 19.79
N THR A 53 37.92 10.47 20.89
CA THR A 53 37.76 9.78 22.19
C THR A 53 36.43 10.14 22.86
N VAL A 54 35.98 9.32 23.80
CA VAL A 54 34.76 9.58 24.59
C VAL A 54 35.08 9.87 26.06
N LYS A 55 34.36 10.83 26.63
CA LYS A 55 34.44 11.25 28.05
C LYS A 55 33.08 11.23 28.73
N THR A 56 32.00 11.50 28.01
CA THR A 56 30.62 11.48 28.53
C THR A 56 29.86 10.21 28.14
N LEU A 57 28.81 9.88 28.91
CA LEU A 57 27.88 8.81 28.57
C LEU A 57 27.13 9.09 27.25
N ASP A 58 26.87 10.36 26.96
CA ASP A 58 26.30 10.81 25.68
C ASP A 58 27.23 10.47 24.51
N GLN A 59 28.52 10.87 24.56
CA GLN A 59 29.51 10.54 23.54
C GLN A 59 29.69 9.02 23.36
N LEU A 60 29.63 8.24 24.44
CA LEU A 60 29.62 6.78 24.36
C LEU A 60 28.37 6.26 23.61
N ASN A 61 27.19 6.76 23.95
CA ASN A 61 25.94 6.43 23.26
C ASN A 61 25.94 6.85 21.78
N THR A 62 26.54 7.99 21.41
CA THR A 62 26.70 8.39 20.01
C THR A 62 27.52 7.38 19.21
N LYS A 63 28.54 6.76 19.83
CA LYS A 63 29.35 5.72 19.18
C LYS A 63 28.65 4.35 19.15
N LEU A 64 27.92 4.00 20.21
CA LEU A 64 27.24 2.70 20.33
C LEU A 64 25.98 2.57 19.45
N GLN A 65 25.27 3.67 19.19
CA GLN A 65 24.07 3.68 18.34
C GLN A 65 24.33 3.13 16.92
N ALA A 66 25.53 3.36 16.36
CA ALA A 66 25.91 2.84 15.04
C ALA A 66 25.91 1.29 14.96
N ASN A 67 25.88 0.61 16.11
CA ASN A 67 25.83 -0.85 16.24
C ASN A 67 24.57 -1.33 16.97
N ASN A 68 23.51 -0.53 17.00
CA ASN A 68 22.25 -0.86 17.68
C ASN A 68 22.41 -1.10 19.20
N LEU A 69 23.39 -0.45 19.84
CA LEU A 69 23.69 -0.57 21.28
C LEU A 69 23.44 0.76 22.01
N SER A 70 23.11 0.66 23.30
CA SER A 70 22.98 1.79 24.22
C SER A 70 23.69 1.51 25.55
N ALA A 71 24.04 2.57 26.27
CA ALA A 71 24.73 2.53 27.55
C ALA A 71 24.04 3.39 28.60
N THR A 72 24.01 2.89 29.83
CA THR A 72 23.56 3.62 31.03
C THR A 72 24.63 3.55 32.12
N ILE A 73 24.63 4.52 33.04
CA ILE A 73 25.46 4.49 34.25
C ILE A 73 24.55 4.72 35.44
N ASP A 74 24.62 3.85 36.45
CA ASP A 74 23.82 3.95 37.67
C ASP A 74 24.45 4.91 38.72
N ALA A 75 23.77 5.09 39.85
CA ALA A 75 24.26 5.93 40.95
C ALA A 75 25.55 5.42 41.63
N ASN A 76 25.90 4.14 41.44
CA ASN A 76 27.14 3.52 41.93
C ASN A 76 28.30 3.61 40.92
N GLY A 77 28.06 4.20 39.73
CA GLY A 77 29.03 4.29 38.64
C GLY A 77 29.14 3.01 37.80
N LEU A 78 28.18 2.09 37.89
CA LEU A 78 28.11 0.89 37.06
C LEU A 78 27.73 1.25 35.62
N LEU A 79 28.65 1.03 34.68
CA LEU A 79 28.35 1.03 33.25
C LEU A 79 27.61 -0.25 32.86
N THR A 80 26.36 -0.11 32.41
CA THR A 80 25.58 -1.18 31.77
C THR A 80 25.47 -0.88 30.27
N ILE A 81 25.59 -1.91 29.42
CA ILE A 81 25.41 -1.80 27.96
C ILE A 81 24.37 -2.81 27.52
N THR A 82 23.40 -2.37 26.72
CA THR A 82 22.26 -3.15 26.23
C THR A 82 22.09 -3.00 24.72
N ALA A 83 21.25 -3.84 24.12
CA ALA A 83 20.68 -3.55 22.81
C ALA A 83 19.82 -2.28 22.87
N SER A 84 19.62 -1.62 21.72
CA SER A 84 18.56 -0.62 21.56
C SER A 84 17.18 -1.28 21.64
N ASN A 85 16.13 -0.46 21.83
CA ASN A 85 14.74 -0.93 21.80
C ASN A 85 14.37 -1.66 20.50
N ASP A 86 15.07 -1.35 19.40
CA ASP A 86 14.82 -1.94 18.09
C ASP A 86 15.25 -3.41 18.01
N TYR A 87 16.19 -3.84 18.85
CA TYR A 87 16.69 -5.21 18.93
C TYR A 87 16.67 -5.75 20.36
N ALA A 88 15.75 -5.27 21.20
CA ALA A 88 15.67 -5.59 22.63
C ALA A 88 15.46 -7.07 22.93
N SER A 89 15.03 -7.87 21.93
CA SER A 89 14.88 -9.32 22.03
C SER A 89 16.16 -10.11 21.75
N SER A 90 17.22 -9.45 21.27
CA SER A 90 18.49 -10.07 20.86
C SER A 90 19.53 -10.10 21.97
N THR A 91 20.24 -11.23 22.10
CA THR A 91 21.30 -11.41 23.10
C THR A 91 22.65 -10.91 22.56
N LEU A 92 23.25 -9.92 23.22
CA LEU A 92 24.60 -9.43 22.91
C LEU A 92 25.65 -10.56 23.03
N GLY A 93 26.61 -10.60 22.12
CA GLY A 93 27.67 -11.61 22.07
C GLY A 93 27.22 -13.01 21.63
N SER A 94 25.94 -13.20 21.29
CA SER A 94 25.45 -14.49 20.79
C SER A 94 25.88 -14.74 19.33
N THR A 95 26.03 -16.01 18.95
CA THR A 95 26.42 -16.41 17.58
C THR A 95 25.45 -15.91 16.50
N ALA A 96 24.17 -15.75 16.84
CA ALA A 96 23.14 -15.31 15.89
C ALA A 96 23.08 -13.78 15.74
N ALA A 97 23.11 -13.03 16.84
CA ALA A 97 22.99 -11.57 16.80
C ALA A 97 24.34 -10.85 16.67
N GLY A 98 25.46 -11.47 17.03
CA GLY A 98 26.77 -10.82 17.08
C GLY A 98 26.93 -9.90 18.31
N GLY A 99 27.68 -8.81 18.18
CA GLY A 99 27.92 -7.88 19.30
C GLY A 99 28.88 -8.42 20.37
N ALA A 100 29.89 -9.21 19.98
CA ALA A 100 30.90 -9.73 20.89
C ALA A 100 31.82 -8.60 21.38
N ILE A 101 32.02 -8.53 22.70
CA ILE A 101 32.81 -7.50 23.38
C ILE A 101 34.32 -7.80 23.32
N GLY A 102 35.14 -6.74 23.25
CA GLY A 102 36.60 -6.83 23.27
C GLY A 102 37.28 -5.47 23.46
N GLY A 103 38.52 -5.37 22.99
CA GLY A 103 39.38 -4.19 23.19
C GLY A 103 40.14 -4.23 24.51
N THR A 104 41.03 -3.26 24.74
CA THR A 104 41.90 -3.23 25.93
C THR A 104 41.19 -2.89 27.24
N LEU A 105 39.92 -2.48 27.19
CA LEU A 105 39.11 -2.18 28.37
C LEU A 105 38.66 -3.46 29.10
N THR A 106 38.46 -4.59 28.42
CA THR A 106 38.08 -5.86 29.07
C THR A 106 39.18 -6.44 29.96
N SER A 107 40.43 -5.99 29.79
CA SER A 107 41.55 -6.28 30.70
C SER A 107 41.68 -5.29 31.86
N ALA A 108 40.90 -4.20 31.86
CA ALA A 108 40.94 -3.14 32.88
C ALA A 108 39.65 -3.07 33.71
N LEU A 109 38.53 -3.56 33.17
CA LEU A 109 37.24 -3.73 33.83
C LEU A 109 36.74 -5.15 33.59
N THR A 110 36.32 -5.83 34.66
CA THR A 110 35.60 -7.11 34.54
C THR A 110 34.20 -6.84 34.00
N PHE A 111 34.07 -6.81 32.67
CA PHE A 111 32.80 -7.15 32.07
C PHE A 111 32.54 -8.64 32.30
N SER A 112 31.31 -8.90 32.77
CA SER A 112 29.19 -10.84 32.71
C SER A 112 28.34 -11.29 31.43
N THR A 113 28.69 -12.45 30.85
CA THR A 113 28.05 -13.09 29.69
C THR A 113 26.57 -12.74 29.56
N ALA A 114 26.23 -11.93 28.55
CA ALA A 114 24.92 -11.30 28.49
C ALA A 114 23.81 -12.36 28.47
N SER A 115 22.89 -12.28 29.42
CA SER A 115 21.73 -13.17 29.50
C SER A 115 20.77 -12.90 28.34
N THR A 116 20.03 -13.94 27.94
CA THR A 116 18.85 -13.77 27.08
C THR A 116 17.89 -12.74 27.68
N PRO A 117 17.34 -11.79 26.89
CA PRO A 117 16.41 -10.80 27.39
C PRO A 117 15.22 -11.41 28.14
N VAL A 118 14.90 -10.87 29.32
CA VAL A 118 13.80 -11.33 30.16
C VAL A 118 12.48 -10.90 29.53
N GLN A 119 11.58 -11.86 29.31
CA GLN A 119 10.28 -11.58 28.68
C GLN A 119 9.26 -11.08 29.71
N ASP A 120 8.73 -9.87 29.48
CA ASP A 120 7.53 -9.38 30.16
C ASP A 120 6.30 -10.15 29.62
N GLY A 121 5.69 -10.99 30.46
CA GLY A 121 4.53 -11.81 30.10
C GLY A 121 3.28 -11.01 29.77
N VAL A 122 3.10 -9.80 30.33
CA VAL A 122 1.97 -8.91 30.01
C VAL A 122 2.18 -8.32 28.62
N ALA A 123 3.38 -7.81 28.33
CA ALA A 123 3.74 -7.31 27.01
C ALA A 123 3.68 -8.41 25.93
N GLN A 124 4.15 -9.62 26.22
CA GLN A 124 4.02 -10.77 25.30
C GLN A 124 2.56 -11.14 25.03
N THR A 125 1.69 -11.13 26.04
CA THR A 125 0.24 -11.39 25.89
C THR A 125 -0.42 -10.32 25.01
N ALA A 126 -0.12 -9.04 25.24
CA ALA A 126 -0.61 -7.94 24.42
C ALA A 126 -0.15 -8.07 22.95
N ARG A 127 1.14 -8.39 22.72
CA ARG A 127 1.69 -8.63 21.38
C ARG A 127 1.06 -9.84 20.68
N ALA A 128 0.80 -10.94 21.39
CA ALA A 128 0.11 -12.09 20.84
C ALA A 128 -1.31 -11.73 20.36
N ASN A 129 -2.05 -10.95 21.15
CA ASN A 129 -3.37 -10.45 20.76
C ASN A 129 -3.33 -9.52 19.55
N LEU A 130 -2.26 -8.73 19.37
CA LEU A 130 -2.05 -7.89 18.17
C LEU A 130 -1.72 -8.73 16.92
N VAL A 131 -0.89 -9.77 17.05
CA VAL A 131 -0.63 -10.74 15.96
C VAL A 131 -1.92 -11.42 15.50
N THR A 132 -2.75 -11.89 16.44
CA THR A 132 -4.04 -12.51 16.12
C THR A 132 -4.99 -11.53 15.41
N GLN A 133 -5.08 -10.28 15.87
CA GLN A 133 -5.89 -9.25 15.21
C GLN A 133 -5.39 -8.94 13.79
N PHE A 134 -4.08 -8.81 13.59
CA PHE A 134 -3.49 -8.59 12.26
C PHE A 134 -3.80 -9.75 11.31
N ASN A 135 -3.64 -10.99 11.76
CA ASN A 135 -3.94 -12.17 10.94
C ASN A 135 -5.44 -12.28 10.61
N ASN A 136 -6.33 -11.90 11.54
CA ASN A 136 -7.76 -11.80 11.26
C ASN A 136 -8.08 -10.70 10.23
N ILE A 137 -7.37 -9.58 10.24
CA ILE A 137 -7.51 -8.52 9.24
C ILE A 137 -6.98 -8.98 7.87
N LEU A 138 -5.90 -9.78 7.80
CA LEU A 138 -5.48 -10.39 6.53
C LEU A 138 -6.57 -11.32 5.97
N ASN A 139 -7.20 -12.15 6.80
CA ASN A 139 -8.32 -12.99 6.38
C ASN A 139 -9.49 -12.13 5.85
N GLN A 140 -9.79 -10.99 6.49
CA GLN A 140 -10.82 -10.05 6.01
C GLN A 140 -10.43 -9.37 4.67
N ILE A 141 -9.15 -9.07 4.45
CA ILE A 141 -8.65 -8.58 3.16
C ILE A 141 -8.83 -9.66 2.08
N ASP A 142 -8.52 -10.92 2.41
CA ASP A 142 -8.64 -12.05 1.49
C ASP A 142 -10.11 -12.31 1.08
N THR A 143 -11.05 -12.34 2.03
CA THR A 143 -12.48 -12.48 1.72
C THR A 143 -13.00 -11.26 0.97
N THR A 144 -12.64 -10.04 1.38
CA THR A 144 -13.07 -8.82 0.67
C THR A 144 -12.57 -8.80 -0.77
N ALA A 145 -11.31 -9.20 -1.01
CA ALA A 145 -10.75 -9.31 -2.35
C ALA A 145 -11.44 -10.42 -3.18
N GLN A 146 -11.81 -11.54 -2.56
CA GLN A 146 -12.54 -12.65 -3.21
C GLN A 146 -14.00 -12.28 -3.54
N ASP A 147 -14.71 -11.59 -2.64
CA ASP A 147 -16.12 -11.25 -2.77
C ASP A 147 -16.38 -10.02 -3.66
N SER A 148 -15.33 -9.23 -3.99
CA SER A 148 -15.37 -8.01 -4.82
C SER A 148 -15.62 -8.27 -6.33
N SER A 149 -16.62 -9.09 -6.64
CA SER A 149 -17.06 -9.38 -8.01
C SER A 149 -18.26 -8.52 -8.43
N PHE A 150 -18.33 -8.19 -9.71
CA PHE A 150 -19.53 -7.64 -10.34
C PHE A 150 -19.89 -8.46 -11.58
N ASN A 151 -21.12 -8.99 -11.60
CA ASN A 151 -21.68 -9.75 -12.73
C ASN A 151 -20.78 -10.90 -13.24
N GLY A 152 -20.05 -11.55 -12.32
CA GLY A 152 -19.13 -12.66 -12.63
C GLY A 152 -17.67 -12.26 -12.92
N VAL A 153 -17.28 -10.99 -12.77
CA VAL A 153 -15.89 -10.51 -12.97
C VAL A 153 -15.35 -9.86 -11.69
N ASN A 154 -14.20 -10.31 -11.20
CA ASN A 154 -13.50 -9.77 -10.04
C ASN A 154 -12.09 -9.23 -10.40
N LEU A 155 -11.99 -7.91 -10.53
CA LEU A 155 -10.74 -7.21 -10.87
C LEU A 155 -9.71 -7.16 -9.71
N LEU A 156 -10.04 -7.65 -8.52
CA LEU A 156 -9.14 -7.80 -7.36
C LEU A 156 -8.70 -9.25 -7.12
N ASN A 157 -9.21 -10.20 -7.90
CA ASN A 157 -8.79 -11.60 -7.92
C ASN A 157 -8.04 -12.00 -9.22
N GLY A 158 -7.86 -11.06 -10.16
CA GLY A 158 -7.11 -11.25 -11.41
C GLY A 158 -7.94 -11.44 -12.68
N ASP A 159 -9.27 -11.36 -12.61
CA ASP A 159 -10.12 -11.45 -13.81
C ASP A 159 -9.92 -10.24 -14.73
N GLN A 160 -10.39 -10.33 -15.98
CA GLN A 160 -10.26 -9.24 -16.96
C GLN A 160 -11.63 -8.78 -17.46
N LEU A 161 -11.82 -7.46 -17.53
CA LEU A 161 -13.02 -6.83 -18.08
C LEU A 161 -12.72 -6.20 -19.44
N LYS A 162 -13.25 -6.77 -20.53
CA LYS A 162 -13.26 -6.10 -21.84
C LYS A 162 -14.53 -5.25 -21.98
N LEU A 163 -14.34 -3.93 -22.05
CA LEU A 163 -15.37 -2.95 -22.36
C LEU A 163 -15.36 -2.69 -23.87
N VAL A 164 -16.54 -2.68 -24.50
CA VAL A 164 -16.71 -2.37 -25.93
C VAL A 164 -17.47 -1.05 -26.08
N PHE A 165 -17.01 -0.19 -27.00
CA PHE A 165 -17.57 1.16 -27.20
C PHE A 165 -18.24 1.36 -28.57
N ASP A 166 -18.13 0.40 -29.51
CA ASP A 166 -18.85 0.43 -30.80
C ASP A 166 -19.41 -0.95 -31.16
N GLU A 167 -20.43 -0.97 -32.03
CA GLU A 167 -21.15 -2.19 -32.44
C GLU A 167 -20.27 -3.20 -33.19
N THR A 168 -19.10 -2.78 -33.70
CA THR A 168 -18.15 -3.65 -34.40
C THR A 168 -17.06 -4.23 -33.50
N ALA A 169 -17.11 -3.93 -32.19
CA ALA A 169 -16.14 -4.32 -31.17
C ALA A 169 -14.68 -3.93 -31.44
N LYS A 170 -14.45 -2.91 -32.29
CA LYS A 170 -13.10 -2.41 -32.67
C LYS A 170 -12.56 -1.40 -31.66
N SER A 171 -13.40 -0.45 -31.24
CA SER A 171 -13.13 0.43 -30.11
C SER A 171 -13.47 -0.31 -28.82
N SER A 172 -12.44 -0.63 -28.04
CA SER A 172 -12.57 -1.34 -26.76
C SER A 172 -11.47 -0.96 -25.78
N LEU A 173 -11.77 -1.09 -24.48
CA LEU A 173 -10.82 -0.95 -23.38
C LEU A 173 -10.76 -2.28 -22.62
N ASN A 174 -9.58 -2.90 -22.56
CA ASN A 174 -9.34 -4.04 -21.68
C ASN A 174 -8.83 -3.52 -20.34
N ILE A 175 -9.54 -3.82 -19.25
CA ILE A 175 -9.06 -3.61 -17.89
C ILE A 175 -8.61 -4.98 -17.36
N THR A 176 -7.29 -5.17 -17.26
CA THR A 176 -6.71 -6.35 -16.62
C THR A 176 -6.78 -6.19 -15.11
N GLY A 177 -7.38 -7.15 -14.42
CA GLY A 177 -7.41 -7.19 -12.97
C GLY A 177 -6.06 -7.56 -12.37
N VAL A 178 -6.00 -7.43 -11.05
CA VAL A 178 -4.85 -7.73 -10.20
C VAL A 178 -5.28 -8.71 -9.12
N THR A 179 -4.37 -9.49 -8.54
CA THR A 179 -4.68 -10.36 -7.38
C THR A 179 -4.22 -9.65 -6.11
N TYR A 180 -5.13 -8.94 -5.43
CA TYR A 180 -4.83 -8.10 -4.25
C TYR A 180 -5.44 -8.66 -2.94
N ASN A 181 -5.35 -9.98 -2.80
CA ASN A 181 -5.38 -10.59 -1.47
C ASN A 181 -4.07 -10.29 -0.69
N SER A 182 -4.02 -10.63 0.59
CA SER A 182 -2.90 -10.45 1.51
C SER A 182 -1.55 -10.84 0.87
N LYS A 183 -1.46 -12.06 0.33
CA LYS A 183 -0.27 -12.58 -0.35
C LYS A 183 0.12 -11.75 -1.57
N GLY A 184 -0.84 -11.35 -2.41
CA GLY A 184 -0.60 -10.51 -3.59
C GLY A 184 -0.17 -9.08 -3.26
N LEU A 185 -0.57 -8.59 -2.08
CA LEU A 185 -0.10 -7.32 -1.49
C LEU A 185 1.23 -7.45 -0.73
N GLY A 186 1.85 -8.63 -0.68
CA GLY A 186 3.09 -8.88 0.06
C GLY A 186 2.93 -8.97 1.58
N LEU A 187 1.69 -9.08 2.07
CA LEU A 187 1.36 -9.19 3.50
C LEU A 187 1.32 -10.67 3.90
N ALA A 188 2.35 -11.12 4.60
CA ALA A 188 2.39 -12.46 5.19
C ALA A 188 1.76 -12.47 6.59
N SER A 189 1.15 -13.60 6.97
CA SER A 189 0.67 -13.84 8.34
C SER A 189 1.82 -13.80 9.35
N LEU A 190 1.59 -13.13 10.48
CA LEU A 190 2.60 -12.90 11.52
C LEU A 190 2.63 -14.05 12.53
N THR A 191 3.83 -14.33 13.06
CA THR A 191 4.05 -15.37 14.07
C THR A 191 4.20 -14.76 15.47
N VAL A 192 3.46 -15.30 16.44
CA VAL A 192 3.55 -14.91 17.85
C VAL A 192 4.96 -15.20 18.38
N GLY A 193 5.57 -14.21 19.03
CA GLY A 193 6.97 -14.30 19.48
C GLY A 193 8.02 -14.04 18.38
N VAL A 194 7.61 -13.64 17.17
CA VAL A 194 8.54 -13.27 16.09
C VAL A 194 8.28 -11.84 15.61
N ASP A 195 7.13 -11.55 15.00
CA ASP A 195 7.01 -10.37 14.13
C ASP A 195 6.68 -9.04 14.83
N PHE A 196 6.39 -9.06 16.13
CA PHE A 196 6.27 -7.84 16.96
C PHE A 196 7.18 -7.86 18.20
N ILE A 197 8.18 -8.76 18.28
CA ILE A 197 8.95 -8.98 19.51
C ILE A 197 9.79 -7.76 19.96
N ASP A 198 10.29 -6.98 19.00
CA ASP A 198 11.00 -5.70 19.16
C ASP A 198 10.59 -4.69 18.06
N ASN A 199 11.12 -3.46 18.10
CA ASN A 199 10.72 -2.47 17.10
C ASN A 199 11.21 -2.83 15.69
N ALA A 200 12.36 -3.51 15.51
CA ALA A 200 12.83 -3.87 14.17
C ALA A 200 11.87 -4.87 13.49
N ALA A 201 11.34 -5.84 14.26
CA ALA A 201 10.28 -6.72 13.79
C ALA A 201 9.01 -5.94 13.42
N ALA A 202 8.53 -5.06 14.30
CA ALA A 202 7.33 -4.26 14.04
C ALA A 202 7.49 -3.29 12.85
N ASN A 203 8.67 -2.66 12.70
CA ASN A 203 8.99 -1.75 11.61
C ASN A 203 9.06 -2.47 10.25
N ARG A 204 9.46 -3.76 10.22
CA ARG A 204 9.36 -4.61 9.02
C ARG A 204 7.90 -4.78 8.58
N VAL A 205 6.99 -5.08 9.53
CA VAL A 205 5.55 -5.20 9.25
C VAL A 205 4.97 -3.85 8.77
N LEU A 206 5.32 -2.74 9.43
CA LEU A 206 4.90 -1.39 9.04
C LEU A 206 5.39 -1.01 7.63
N THR A 207 6.61 -1.41 7.25
CA THR A 207 7.16 -1.17 5.91
C THR A 207 6.34 -1.91 4.85
N ASN A 208 5.99 -3.18 5.10
CA ASN A 208 5.15 -3.97 4.18
C ASN A 208 3.73 -3.39 4.07
N LEU A 209 3.13 -2.95 5.18
CA LEU A 209 1.83 -2.26 5.19
C LEU A 209 1.86 -0.98 4.35
N ASN A 210 2.91 -0.16 4.47
CA ASN A 210 3.06 1.06 3.67
C ASN A 210 3.21 0.74 2.17
N ALA A 211 3.96 -0.30 1.81
CA ALA A 211 4.08 -0.76 0.42
C ALA A 211 2.73 -1.22 -0.15
N ALA A 212 2.00 -2.08 0.56
CA ALA A 212 0.65 -2.53 0.19
C ALA A 212 -0.33 -1.34 0.05
N SER A 213 -0.28 -0.38 0.98
CA SER A 213 -1.12 0.83 0.96
C SER A 213 -0.80 1.76 -0.22
N SER A 214 0.45 1.77 -0.69
CA SER A 214 0.85 2.50 -1.91
C SER A 214 0.35 1.80 -3.17
N THR A 215 0.54 0.48 -3.25
CA THR A 215 0.05 -0.39 -4.34
C THR A 215 -1.47 -0.25 -4.54
N LEU A 216 -2.25 -0.31 -3.45
CA LEU A 216 -3.71 -0.12 -3.50
C LEU A 216 -4.12 1.27 -4.02
N ARG A 217 -3.42 2.35 -3.62
CA ARG A 217 -3.69 3.71 -4.16
C ARG A 217 -3.36 3.82 -5.65
N SER A 218 -2.27 3.19 -6.09
CA SER A 218 -1.87 3.16 -7.51
C SER A 218 -2.96 2.49 -8.37
N GLN A 219 -3.46 1.33 -7.94
CA GLN A 219 -4.55 0.65 -8.65
C GLN A 219 -5.87 1.42 -8.60
N ALA A 220 -6.21 2.07 -7.48
CA ALA A 220 -7.39 2.93 -7.40
C ALA A 220 -7.30 4.11 -8.39
N SER A 221 -6.12 4.70 -8.57
CA SER A 221 -5.87 5.75 -9.57
C SER A 221 -5.97 5.22 -11.01
N SER A 222 -5.48 4.00 -11.28
CA SER A 222 -5.64 3.31 -12.56
C SER A 222 -7.11 3.05 -12.89
N LEU A 223 -7.87 2.48 -11.96
CA LEU A 223 -9.31 2.21 -12.13
C LEU A 223 -10.12 3.50 -12.29
N GLY A 224 -9.79 4.56 -11.54
CA GLY A 224 -10.39 5.89 -11.71
C GLY A 224 -10.13 6.49 -13.10
N SER A 225 -8.90 6.36 -13.61
CA SER A 225 -8.53 6.82 -14.96
C SER A 225 -9.30 6.05 -16.05
N ASN A 226 -9.43 4.74 -15.89
CA ASN A 226 -10.26 3.90 -16.77
C ASN A 226 -11.75 4.29 -16.72
N LEU A 227 -12.29 4.61 -15.53
CA LEU A 227 -13.66 5.08 -15.37
C LEU A 227 -13.90 6.41 -16.10
N SER A 228 -12.96 7.36 -16.05
CA SER A 228 -13.05 8.61 -16.83
C SER A 228 -13.09 8.36 -18.34
N VAL A 229 -12.29 7.41 -18.86
CA VAL A 229 -12.36 7.01 -20.27
C VAL A 229 -13.74 6.42 -20.62
N VAL A 230 -14.31 5.58 -19.76
CA VAL A 230 -15.65 5.00 -19.94
C VAL A 230 -16.74 6.08 -19.92
N GLN A 231 -16.66 7.05 -19.01
CA GLN A 231 -17.61 8.17 -18.93
C GLN A 231 -17.57 9.03 -20.21
N ILE A 232 -16.36 9.45 -20.65
CA ILE A 232 -16.19 10.23 -21.88
C ILE A 232 -16.71 9.47 -23.11
N ARG A 233 -16.48 8.15 -23.19
CA ARG A 233 -17.02 7.30 -24.28
C ARG A 233 -18.54 7.16 -24.20
N GLN A 234 -19.11 7.02 -23.01
CA GLN A 234 -20.55 6.93 -22.81
C GLN A 234 -21.25 8.22 -23.27
N ASP A 235 -20.73 9.39 -22.90
CA ASP A 235 -21.33 10.68 -23.26
C ASP A 235 -21.12 11.04 -24.74
N PHE A 236 -19.96 10.70 -25.32
CA PHE A 236 -19.77 10.75 -26.77
C PHE A 236 -20.83 9.89 -27.50
N ASN A 237 -21.04 8.65 -27.07
CA ASN A 237 -22.01 7.75 -27.70
C ASN A 237 -23.46 8.26 -27.54
N LYS A 238 -23.87 8.79 -26.37
CA LYS A 238 -25.19 9.44 -26.19
C LYS A 238 -25.39 10.58 -27.19
N ASN A 239 -24.39 11.46 -27.32
CA ASN A 239 -24.45 12.60 -28.23
C ASN A 239 -24.49 12.16 -29.70
N LEU A 240 -23.71 11.14 -30.07
CA LEU A 240 -23.74 10.56 -31.42
C LEU A 240 -25.10 9.92 -31.74
N ILE A 241 -25.70 9.17 -30.80
CA ILE A 241 -27.04 8.59 -30.95
C ILE A 241 -28.08 9.69 -31.17
N ASN A 242 -28.07 10.75 -30.37
CA ASN A 242 -28.99 11.89 -30.53
C ASN A 242 -28.85 12.54 -31.92
N VAL A 243 -27.62 12.80 -32.38
CA VAL A 243 -27.35 13.40 -33.70
C VAL A 243 -27.79 12.48 -34.83
N LEU A 244 -27.52 11.17 -34.75
CA LEU A 244 -27.94 10.20 -35.75
C LEU A 244 -29.46 10.01 -35.77
N GLN A 245 -30.13 10.06 -34.62
CA GLN A 245 -31.59 10.00 -34.53
C GLN A 245 -32.23 11.24 -35.16
N THR A 246 -31.72 12.45 -34.89
CA THR A 246 -32.17 13.67 -35.57
C THR A 246 -31.87 13.64 -37.07
N GLY A 247 -30.68 13.20 -37.47
CA GLY A 247 -30.29 13.08 -38.88
C GLY A 247 -31.17 12.09 -39.66
N SER A 248 -31.45 10.93 -39.08
CA SER A 248 -32.37 9.93 -39.62
C SER A 248 -33.79 10.49 -39.76
N SER A 249 -34.31 11.14 -38.72
CA SER A 249 -35.61 11.81 -38.76
C SER A 249 -35.69 12.85 -39.88
N ASN A 250 -34.67 13.71 -40.03
CA ASN A 250 -34.63 14.73 -41.08
C ASN A 250 -34.51 14.17 -42.51
N LEU A 251 -34.08 12.91 -42.67
CA LEU A 251 -33.99 12.22 -43.97
C LEU A 251 -35.23 11.36 -44.28
N THR A 252 -36.08 11.06 -43.29
CA THR A 252 -37.21 10.11 -43.42
C THR A 252 -38.58 10.72 -43.14
N LEU A 253 -38.65 11.83 -42.39
CA LEU A 253 -39.88 12.59 -42.18
C LEU A 253 -40.11 13.53 -43.36
N ALA A 254 -41.27 13.41 -44.01
CA ALA A 254 -41.74 14.40 -44.98
C ALA A 254 -42.24 15.66 -44.26
N ASP A 255 -42.05 16.83 -44.89
CA ASP A 255 -42.66 18.08 -44.41
C ASP A 255 -44.18 18.00 -44.63
N THR A 256 -44.92 17.93 -43.52
CA THR A 256 -46.38 17.80 -43.53
C THR A 256 -47.09 18.99 -44.18
N ASN A 257 -46.46 20.17 -44.25
CA ASN A 257 -47.01 21.34 -44.94
C ASN A 257 -46.87 21.18 -46.46
N VAL A 258 -45.73 20.67 -46.92
CA VAL A 258 -45.47 20.41 -48.35
C VAL A 258 -46.35 19.26 -48.84
N GLU A 259 -46.49 18.19 -48.07
CA GLU A 259 -47.37 17.08 -48.42
C GLU A 259 -48.86 17.45 -48.35
N ALA A 260 -49.28 18.29 -47.38
CA ALA A 260 -50.63 18.85 -47.37
C ALA A 260 -50.90 19.75 -48.58
N ALA A 261 -49.94 20.61 -48.98
CA ALA A 261 -50.05 21.44 -50.16
C ALA A 261 -50.08 20.62 -51.47
N ASN A 262 -49.24 19.58 -51.58
CA ASN A 262 -49.25 18.64 -52.70
C ASN A 262 -50.57 17.86 -52.77
N SER A 263 -51.09 17.37 -51.64
CA SER A 263 -52.38 16.68 -51.54
C SER A 263 -53.52 17.61 -51.96
N GLN A 264 -53.58 18.83 -51.42
CA GLN A 264 -54.60 19.81 -51.77
C GLN A 264 -54.54 20.19 -53.26
N ALA A 265 -53.34 20.42 -53.80
CA ALA A 265 -53.14 20.71 -55.22
C ALA A 265 -53.55 19.51 -56.10
N LEU A 266 -53.29 18.27 -55.66
CA LEU A 266 -53.72 17.05 -56.34
C LEU A 266 -55.25 16.90 -56.31
N SER A 267 -55.91 17.12 -55.18
CA SER A 267 -57.39 17.10 -55.08
C SER A 267 -58.03 18.14 -56.00
N THR A 268 -57.49 19.36 -56.06
CA THR A 268 -57.94 20.39 -57.02
C THR A 268 -57.70 19.95 -58.46
N ARG A 269 -56.55 19.34 -58.78
CA ARG A 269 -56.22 18.84 -60.13
C ARG A 269 -57.11 17.67 -60.55
N GLN A 270 -57.47 16.78 -59.63
CA GLN A 270 -58.44 15.70 -59.84
C GLN A 270 -59.85 16.25 -60.05
N SER A 271 -60.31 17.22 -59.25
CA SER A 271 -61.58 17.89 -59.45
C SER A 271 -61.67 18.53 -60.85
N ILE A 272 -60.65 19.29 -61.26
CA ILE A 272 -60.56 19.87 -62.60
C ILE A 272 -60.55 18.79 -63.68
N ALA A 273 -59.82 17.68 -63.50
CA ALA A 273 -59.80 16.58 -64.47
C ALA A 273 -61.17 15.89 -64.63
N VAL A 274 -61.91 15.69 -63.52
CA VAL A 274 -63.27 15.14 -63.55
C VAL A 274 -64.24 16.11 -64.24
N SER A 275 -64.15 17.41 -63.94
CA SER A 275 -64.96 18.44 -64.62
C SER A 275 -64.62 18.58 -66.11
N ALA A 276 -63.34 18.49 -66.48
CA ALA A 276 -62.91 18.52 -67.88
C ALA A 276 -63.36 17.27 -68.64
N LEU A 277 -63.32 16.09 -68.01
CA LEU A 277 -63.84 14.85 -68.58
C LEU A 277 -65.38 14.89 -68.74
N SER A 278 -66.11 15.44 -67.76
CA SER A 278 -67.56 15.60 -67.90
C SER A 278 -67.91 16.60 -69.01
N LEU A 279 -67.16 17.70 -69.14
CA LEU A 279 -67.32 18.68 -70.22
C LEU A 279 -66.93 18.12 -71.60
N ALA A 280 -65.92 17.26 -71.68
CA ALA A 280 -65.57 16.55 -72.92
C ALA A 280 -66.68 15.57 -73.33
N ASN A 281 -67.25 14.83 -72.38
CA ASN A 281 -68.35 13.91 -72.63
C ASN A 281 -69.64 14.64 -73.05
N THR A 282 -70.01 15.76 -72.40
CA THR A 282 -71.17 16.56 -72.83
C THR A 282 -70.91 17.23 -74.18
N SER A 283 -69.70 17.74 -74.45
CA SER A 283 -69.32 18.27 -75.76
C SER A 283 -69.43 17.21 -76.87
N GLN A 284 -68.98 15.97 -76.63
CA GLN A 284 -69.14 14.87 -77.59
C GLN A 284 -70.62 14.51 -77.81
N GLN A 285 -71.44 14.52 -76.76
CA GLN A 285 -72.89 14.33 -76.88
C GLN A 285 -73.57 15.46 -77.66
N SER A 286 -73.21 16.73 -77.43
CA SER A 286 -73.75 17.87 -78.18
C SER A 286 -73.34 17.84 -79.66
N VAL A 287 -72.11 17.42 -79.98
CA VAL A 287 -71.69 17.19 -81.38
C VAL A 287 -72.48 16.04 -82.01
N LEU A 288 -72.70 14.94 -81.29
CA LEU A 288 -73.54 13.83 -81.75
C LEU A 288 -75.01 14.23 -81.92
N GLN A 289 -75.48 15.24 -81.17
CA GLN A 289 -76.84 15.78 -81.26
C GLN A 289 -77.01 16.81 -82.40
N LEU A 290 -75.90 17.40 -82.88
CA LEU A 290 -75.85 18.29 -84.05
C LEU A 290 -75.73 17.51 -85.38
N LEU A 291 -75.28 16.26 -85.32
CA LEU A 291 -75.10 15.36 -86.48
C LEU A 291 -76.27 14.36 -86.65
N ARG A 292 -77.49 14.77 -86.29
CA ARG A 292 -78.70 13.92 -86.23
C ARG A 292 -79.95 14.66 -86.73
#